data_AF-A0A9P1FZC1-F1
#
_entry.id   AF-A0A9P1FZC1-F1
#
_cell.length_a   1.000
_cell.length_b   1.000
_cell.length_c   1.000
_cell.angle_alpha   90.00
_cell.angle_beta   90.00
_cell.angle_gamma   90.00
#
_symmetry.space_group_name_H-M   'P 1'
#
loop_
_entity.id
_entity.type
_entity.pdbx_description
1 polymer ?
#
loop_
_entity_poly.entity_id
_entity_poly.type
_entity_poly.pdbx_seq_one_letter_code
_entity_poly.pdbx_strand_id
1 'polypeptide(L)'
;MAMETGLLRSTGPLLSCNQAIVQRAEEEAGEVEWSDDSDVSESELANVVMEIQEVTSKMAPKSYAQPQEKRQPKFTSQQLHVVLVIDASLSMGIEDTNLLMDRKGSDDSDVKLRTTVRRIDAVFHSCQSFFEVCQPESGEDVYSLVVFNSQSQIVFQRLLKKAAATMMKKVGAKVNPKSETKFQSVFQALYKLLSQSAVPEDVRVVFLSDGKPYEKRTVLTLFDKQLLQKHRANSFELHAVAFGSQSEHWHHLRSLAEVTGGTFQTSSMEPLQLHQAFTSIAATITSSSGDRSATPLRSAALDIPFDPLCRETKCKRRCRLIQQRHKKKNKWTYVDEEMVLAEVVSVTVDMKPFNFGGMRLVFGMWDASTKNSQHPMVAKRLIQKPHADKEEMLHFCRCTSIAIGLRESFKQALKKVNVEISIWFVPCYLYEYESGCGISYFVGEQRLEGHFVKFNGNNGYVNEEAKLETETEILQALSHYSYFRSKGSILLIDLQGVIDNGWVLLTDPQLHSRTKKYGRADLGLEGIKSFFESHQCGPTCEKLQLQEQTTELLRQLQLERDRRCQVCMNAASKTVLEPCGHSAICRTCALQLLESSSALCPLCRKPFQRWRDGIFSSTYVPTVRRH
;
A
#
# COMPACT_ATOMS: atom_id res chain seq x y z
N MET A 1 -58.72 4.94 -30.76
CA MET A 1 -58.16 3.73 -31.38
C MET A 1 -56.95 4.12 -32.21
N ALA A 2 -55.75 3.88 -31.69
CA ALA A 2 -54.51 3.81 -32.45
C ALA A 2 -53.54 2.96 -31.63
N MET A 3 -53.39 1.70 -32.05
CA MET A 3 -52.35 0.77 -31.64
C MET A 3 -50.98 1.33 -32.09
N GLU A 4 -50.00 1.44 -31.20
CA GLU A 4 -49.00 0.40 -30.88
C GLU A 4 -47.99 0.16 -32.00
N THR A 5 -46.73 0.58 -31.78
CA THR A 5 -45.52 -0.26 -31.71
C THR A 5 -44.27 0.58 -31.99
N GLY A 6 -43.25 0.45 -31.12
CA GLY A 6 -41.95 1.06 -31.39
C GLY A 6 -41.04 1.36 -30.21
N LEU A 7 -40.97 0.49 -29.18
CA LEU A 7 -39.80 0.43 -28.31
C LEU A 7 -39.69 -0.98 -27.72
N LEU A 8 -39.06 -1.86 -28.50
CA LEU A 8 -38.47 -3.10 -28.00
C LEU A 8 -37.43 -2.74 -26.94
N ARG A 9 -37.84 -2.71 -25.67
CA ARG A 9 -36.91 -2.89 -24.56
C ARG A 9 -36.44 -4.34 -24.62
N SER A 10 -35.19 -4.55 -25.00
CA SER A 10 -34.53 -5.84 -24.82
C SER A 10 -34.47 -6.14 -23.32
N THR A 11 -35.38 -6.97 -22.84
CA THR A 11 -35.33 -7.56 -21.50
C THR A 11 -34.34 -8.72 -21.53
N GLY A 12 -33.05 -8.39 -21.58
CA GLY A 12 -32.00 -9.32 -21.16
C GLY A 12 -31.97 -9.42 -19.63
N PRO A 13 -31.38 -10.48 -19.05
CA PRO A 13 -31.18 -10.55 -17.61
C PRO A 13 -30.31 -9.39 -17.14
N LEU A 14 -30.69 -8.77 -16.02
CA LEU A 14 -29.88 -7.75 -15.35
C LEU A 14 -28.52 -8.36 -14.99
N LEU A 15 -27.44 -7.69 -15.37
CA LEU A 15 -26.08 -8.10 -15.02
C LEU A 15 -25.88 -8.06 -13.50
N SER A 16 -25.00 -8.91 -12.97
CA SER A 16 -24.49 -8.72 -11.60
C SER A 16 -23.70 -7.41 -11.49
N CYS A 17 -23.51 -6.92 -10.26
CA CYS A 17 -22.71 -5.71 -10.00
C CYS A 17 -21.31 -5.82 -10.61
N ASN A 18 -20.63 -6.95 -10.40
CA ASN A 18 -19.28 -7.22 -10.89
C ASN A 18 -19.23 -7.30 -12.43
N GLN A 19 -20.23 -7.92 -13.07
CA GLN A 19 -20.33 -7.96 -14.54
C GLN A 19 -20.54 -6.57 -15.14
N ALA A 20 -21.38 -5.74 -14.51
CA ALA A 20 -21.60 -4.37 -14.96
C ALA A 20 -20.33 -3.50 -14.81
N ILE A 21 -19.51 -3.74 -13.79
CA ILE A 21 -18.19 -3.10 -13.64
C ILE A 21 -17.30 -3.43 -14.84
N VAL A 22 -17.19 -4.71 -15.20
CA VAL A 22 -16.36 -5.16 -16.32
C VAL A 22 -16.83 -4.52 -17.62
N GLN A 23 -18.12 -4.60 -17.93
CA GLN A 23 -18.66 -4.01 -19.16
C GLN A 23 -18.38 -2.49 -19.23
N ARG A 24 -18.55 -1.75 -18.13
CA ARG A 24 -18.25 -0.32 -18.12
C ARG A 24 -16.77 -0.03 -18.27
N ALA A 25 -15.93 -0.78 -17.58
CA ALA A 25 -14.49 -0.61 -17.69
C ALA A 25 -14.01 -0.88 -19.13
N GLU A 26 -14.67 -1.80 -19.85
CA GLU A 26 -14.47 -2.03 -21.29
C GLU A 26 -14.97 -0.87 -22.16
N GLU A 27 -16.18 -0.36 -21.91
CA GLU A 27 -16.73 0.79 -22.66
C GLU A 27 -15.90 2.07 -22.47
N GLU A 28 -15.31 2.25 -21.28
CA GLU A 28 -14.47 3.40 -20.94
C GLU A 28 -13.02 3.22 -21.38
N ALA A 29 -12.59 1.99 -21.68
CA ALA A 29 -11.30 1.66 -22.28
C ALA A 29 -11.30 1.98 -23.80
N GLY A 30 -11.54 3.24 -24.15
CA GLY A 30 -11.40 3.74 -25.53
C GLY A 30 -9.94 3.73 -25.99
N GLU A 31 -9.73 3.43 -27.27
CA GLU A 31 -8.43 3.23 -27.95
C GLU A 31 -7.36 4.27 -27.56
N VAL A 32 -6.41 3.86 -26.71
CA VAL A 32 -5.17 4.61 -26.51
C VAL A 32 -4.15 4.03 -27.49
N GLU A 33 -3.90 4.73 -28.60
CA GLU A 33 -2.78 4.37 -29.49
C GLU A 33 -1.44 4.65 -28.80
N TRP A 34 -0.58 3.63 -28.78
CA TRP A 34 0.70 3.65 -28.09
C TRP A 34 1.84 3.88 -29.09
N SER A 35 2.45 5.06 -29.07
CA SER A 35 3.79 5.26 -29.62
C SER A 35 4.84 5.24 -28.50
N ASP A 36 5.88 4.43 -28.70
CA ASP A 36 7.11 4.43 -27.92
C ASP A 36 8.02 5.51 -28.49
N ASP A 37 7.90 6.70 -27.94
CA ASP A 37 8.96 7.68 -28.06
C ASP A 37 8.87 8.59 -26.84
N SER A 38 9.99 8.86 -26.16
CA SER A 38 10.18 9.11 -24.69
C SER A 38 11.35 10.02 -24.25
N ASP A 39 11.52 11.29 -24.66
CA ASP A 39 12.53 12.23 -24.13
C ASP A 39 12.09 12.82 -22.79
N VAL A 40 12.92 12.63 -21.76
CA VAL A 40 12.84 13.31 -20.45
C VAL A 40 13.43 14.72 -20.60
N SER A 41 12.91 15.72 -19.87
CA SER A 41 13.47 17.08 -19.94
C SER A 41 14.92 17.12 -19.44
N GLU A 42 15.79 17.91 -20.09
CA GLU A 42 17.23 17.92 -19.78
C GLU A 42 17.55 18.33 -18.33
N SER A 43 16.77 19.24 -17.74
CA SER A 43 16.93 19.67 -16.35
C SER A 43 16.60 18.56 -15.34
N GLU A 44 15.74 17.62 -15.72
CA GLU A 44 15.30 16.54 -14.83
C GLU A 44 16.10 15.26 -15.01
N LEU A 45 16.78 15.11 -16.14
CA LEU A 45 17.44 13.88 -16.57
C LEU A 45 18.52 13.42 -15.58
N ALA A 46 19.28 14.36 -14.99
CA ALA A 46 20.26 14.05 -13.96
C ALA A 46 19.63 13.48 -12.68
N ASN A 47 18.52 14.05 -12.23
CA ASN A 47 17.79 13.59 -11.04
C ASN A 47 17.15 12.22 -11.31
N VAL A 48 16.50 12.05 -12.47
CA VAL A 48 15.92 10.77 -12.90
C VAL A 48 16.98 9.66 -12.91
N VAL A 49 18.15 9.92 -13.48
CA VAL A 49 19.26 8.93 -13.52
C VAL A 49 19.69 8.54 -12.10
N MET A 50 19.89 9.50 -11.19
CA MET A 50 20.28 9.20 -9.81
C MET A 50 19.22 8.40 -9.06
N GLU A 51 17.95 8.76 -9.23
CA GLU A 51 16.83 8.10 -8.55
C GLU A 51 16.61 6.68 -9.04
N ILE A 52 16.65 6.45 -10.37
CA ILE A 52 16.56 5.10 -10.94
C ILE A 52 17.80 4.28 -10.57
N GLN A 53 19.00 4.87 -10.53
CA GLN A 53 20.22 4.21 -10.02
C GLN A 53 20.01 3.72 -8.59
N GLU A 54 19.45 4.57 -7.72
CA GLU A 54 19.22 4.21 -6.33
C GLU A 54 18.18 3.07 -6.21
N VAL A 55 17.09 3.12 -6.97
CA VAL A 55 16.07 2.07 -6.96
C VAL A 55 16.59 0.75 -7.54
N THR A 56 17.29 0.79 -8.68
CA THR A 56 17.87 -0.42 -9.30
C THR A 56 18.91 -1.08 -8.40
N SER A 57 19.64 -0.32 -7.58
CA SER A 57 20.55 -0.88 -6.57
C SER A 57 19.83 -1.74 -5.52
N LYS A 58 18.53 -1.50 -5.28
CA LYS A 58 17.70 -2.27 -4.35
C LYS A 58 17.08 -3.52 -4.98
N MET A 59 17.00 -3.59 -6.30
CA MET A 59 16.48 -4.73 -7.07
C MET A 59 17.46 -5.91 -7.18
N ALA A 60 18.75 -5.71 -6.87
CA ALA A 60 19.75 -6.76 -7.00
C ALA A 60 19.49 -7.94 -6.02
N PRO A 61 19.82 -9.19 -6.41
CA PRO A 61 19.68 -10.33 -5.51
C PRO A 61 20.54 -10.11 -4.27
N LYS A 62 19.90 -9.98 -3.11
CA LYS A 62 20.58 -9.67 -1.86
C LYS A 62 21.39 -10.87 -1.39
N SER A 63 22.71 -10.81 -1.49
CA SER A 63 23.59 -11.43 -0.50
C SER A 63 23.46 -10.63 0.80
N TYR A 64 23.01 -11.28 1.86
CA TYR A 64 22.76 -10.66 3.16
C TYR A 64 23.97 -9.83 3.65
N ALA A 65 23.76 -8.53 3.82
CA ALA A 65 24.64 -7.64 4.58
C ALA A 65 23.80 -6.78 5.53
N GLN A 66 24.30 -6.65 6.77
CA GLN A 66 23.62 -6.05 7.92
C GLN A 66 23.39 -4.53 7.76
N PRO A 67 22.33 -3.94 8.36
CA PRO A 67 22.08 -2.51 8.27
C PRO A 67 23.00 -1.70 9.21
N GLN A 68 23.56 -0.60 8.71
CA GLN A 68 24.22 0.46 9.49
C GLN A 68 23.23 1.58 9.85
N GLU A 69 23.30 2.06 11.10
CA GLU A 69 22.49 3.15 11.66
C GLU A 69 22.84 4.54 11.10
N LYS A 70 21.83 5.39 10.87
CA LYS A 70 22.00 6.85 10.71
C LYS A 70 20.95 7.67 11.47
N ARG A 71 21.49 8.48 12.39
CA ARG A 71 21.13 9.80 13.00
C ARG A 71 19.66 10.26 13.09
N GLN A 72 19.31 10.65 14.33
CA GLN A 72 18.06 11.20 14.86
C GLN A 72 17.78 12.68 14.52
N PRO A 73 16.51 13.10 14.47
CA PRO A 73 16.06 14.44 14.85
C PRO A 73 15.49 14.48 16.29
N LYS A 74 15.62 15.61 16.99
CA LYS A 74 15.15 15.85 18.37
C LYS A 74 13.72 16.41 18.40
N PHE A 75 12.80 15.89 19.22
CA PHE A 75 11.56 16.58 19.67
C PHE A 75 11.04 16.07 21.04
N THR A 76 10.07 16.80 21.60
CA THR A 76 9.64 16.95 23.01
C THR A 76 8.69 15.87 23.57
N SER A 77 8.74 15.64 24.89
CA SER A 77 8.17 14.50 25.65
C SER A 77 6.65 14.56 25.96
N GLN A 78 5.93 13.46 25.67
CA GLN A 78 4.71 13.02 26.37
C GLN A 78 4.90 11.55 26.80
N GLN A 79 4.46 11.20 28.01
CA GLN A 79 4.64 9.88 28.63
C GLN A 79 3.77 8.80 27.94
N LEU A 80 4.38 7.71 27.45
CA LEU A 80 3.69 6.61 26.79
C LEU A 80 3.34 5.48 27.78
N HIS A 81 2.12 4.93 27.70
CA HIS A 81 1.72 3.75 28.46
C HIS A 81 1.65 2.51 27.56
N VAL A 82 2.60 1.59 27.73
CA VAL A 82 2.65 0.33 26.99
C VAL A 82 2.04 -0.81 27.83
N VAL A 83 1.05 -1.52 27.30
CA VAL A 83 0.39 -2.64 27.96
C VAL A 83 0.62 -3.93 27.17
N LEU A 84 1.35 -4.87 27.77
CA LEU A 84 1.55 -6.20 27.21
C LEU A 84 0.40 -7.11 27.65
N VAL A 85 -0.20 -7.83 26.70
CA VAL A 85 -1.33 -8.72 26.93
C VAL A 85 -0.98 -10.10 26.39
N ILE A 86 -0.82 -11.08 27.29
CA ILE A 86 -0.34 -12.43 26.96
C ILE A 86 -1.44 -13.46 27.19
N ASP A 87 -1.75 -14.23 26.17
CA ASP A 87 -2.61 -15.41 26.24
C ASP A 87 -1.87 -16.56 26.95
N ALA A 88 -2.52 -17.15 27.95
CA ALA A 88 -2.08 -18.30 28.71
C ALA A 88 -3.12 -19.42 28.71
N SER A 89 -3.85 -19.57 27.61
CA SER A 89 -4.75 -20.69 27.33
C SER A 89 -3.97 -21.99 27.07
N LEU A 90 -4.65 -23.14 27.12
CA LEU A 90 -4.02 -24.47 26.95
C LEU A 90 -3.21 -24.59 25.64
N SER A 91 -3.62 -23.93 24.56
CA SER A 91 -2.91 -23.98 23.28
C SER A 91 -1.55 -23.27 23.30
N MET A 92 -1.35 -22.34 24.25
CA MET A 92 -0.06 -21.70 24.49
C MET A 92 0.93 -22.59 25.28
N GLY A 93 0.47 -23.75 25.77
CA GLY A 93 1.29 -24.75 26.47
C GLY A 93 1.89 -25.83 25.57
N ILE A 94 1.61 -25.81 24.27
CA ILE A 94 2.14 -26.79 23.32
C ILE A 94 3.66 -26.58 23.16
N GLU A 95 4.43 -27.66 23.22
CA GLU A 95 5.89 -27.68 23.03
C GLU A 95 6.26 -27.84 21.56
N ASP A 96 6.13 -26.76 20.79
CA ASP A 96 6.37 -26.79 19.35
C ASP A 96 7.22 -25.63 18.83
N THR A 97 7.83 -24.86 19.74
CA THR A 97 8.70 -23.72 19.38
C THR A 97 10.17 -24.07 19.62
N ASN A 98 11.05 -23.85 18.64
CA ASN A 98 12.45 -24.32 18.70
C ASN A 98 13.42 -23.32 19.33
N LEU A 99 13.63 -23.26 20.65
CA LEU A 99 14.65 -22.34 21.22
C LEU A 99 16.08 -22.89 21.11
N LEU A 100 17.02 -22.02 20.74
CA LEU A 100 18.46 -22.24 20.88
C LEU A 100 18.86 -21.84 22.31
N MET A 101 19.30 -22.80 23.12
CA MET A 101 19.84 -22.52 24.46
C MET A 101 21.33 -22.85 24.53
N ASP A 102 22.12 -21.91 25.03
CA ASP A 102 23.52 -22.17 25.38
C ASP A 102 23.55 -22.93 26.71
N ARG A 103 23.85 -24.23 26.69
CA ARG A 103 24.25 -24.94 27.91
C ARG A 103 25.74 -24.73 28.13
N LYS A 104 26.10 -24.09 29.24
CA LYS A 104 27.44 -24.24 29.85
C LYS A 104 27.57 -25.66 30.40
N GLY A 105 27.87 -26.62 29.53
CA GLY A 105 28.36 -27.95 29.88
C GLY A 105 29.88 -27.89 30.03
N SER A 106 30.41 -28.61 31.00
CA SER A 106 31.83 -28.64 31.38
C SER A 106 32.73 -29.44 30.42
N ASP A 107 32.37 -29.59 29.15
CA ASP A 107 33.21 -30.27 28.16
C ASP A 107 33.14 -29.55 26.81
N ASP A 108 34.32 -29.38 26.22
CA ASP A 108 34.71 -28.45 25.15
C ASP A 108 34.19 -28.85 23.76
N SER A 109 32.88 -28.97 23.62
CA SER A 109 32.23 -29.08 22.31
C SER A 109 30.91 -28.29 22.30
N ASP A 110 30.93 -27.14 21.63
CA ASP A 110 29.76 -26.30 21.33
C ASP A 110 28.77 -27.05 20.42
N VAL A 111 27.97 -27.96 21.00
CA VAL A 111 26.84 -28.58 20.31
C VAL A 111 25.58 -27.78 20.66
N LYS A 112 25.16 -26.89 19.76
CA LYS A 112 23.86 -26.21 19.83
C LYS A 112 22.73 -27.22 19.66
N LEU A 113 22.24 -27.81 20.76
CA LEU A 113 21.04 -28.65 20.72
C LEU A 113 19.80 -27.78 20.51
N ARG A 114 19.00 -28.07 19.48
CA ARG A 114 17.65 -27.50 19.32
C ARG A 114 16.72 -28.17 20.33
N THR A 115 16.20 -27.40 21.28
CA THR A 115 15.20 -27.88 22.24
C THR A 115 13.85 -27.26 21.93
N THR A 116 12.82 -28.09 21.75
CA THR A 116 11.43 -27.65 21.68
C THR A 116 10.99 -27.13 23.04
N VAL A 117 10.39 -25.94 23.07
CA VAL A 117 9.86 -25.29 24.27
C VAL A 117 8.39 -24.95 24.08
N ARG A 118 7.72 -24.68 25.20
CA ARG A 118 6.32 -24.23 25.19
C ARG A 118 6.21 -22.85 24.54
N ARG A 119 5.17 -22.63 23.74
CA ARG A 119 4.92 -21.32 23.10
C ARG A 119 4.95 -20.16 24.09
N ILE A 120 4.34 -20.33 25.27
CA ILE A 120 4.32 -19.31 26.31
C ILE A 120 5.72 -18.94 26.81
N ASP A 121 6.65 -19.90 26.91
CA ASP A 121 8.02 -19.64 27.36
C ASP A 121 8.77 -18.81 26.30
N ALA A 122 8.56 -19.11 25.02
CA ALA A 122 9.10 -18.33 23.91
C ALA A 122 8.52 -16.91 23.83
N VAL A 123 7.24 -16.73 24.18
CA VAL A 123 6.61 -15.41 24.33
C VAL A 123 7.28 -14.61 25.43
N PHE A 124 7.41 -15.18 26.62
CA PHE A 124 8.06 -14.49 27.75
C PHE A 124 9.53 -14.19 27.47
N HIS A 125 10.25 -15.05 26.76
CA HIS A 125 11.61 -14.79 26.30
C HIS A 125 11.65 -13.59 25.33
N SER A 126 10.75 -13.55 24.35
CA SER A 126 10.66 -12.44 23.38
C SER A 126 10.27 -11.12 24.04
N CYS A 127 9.37 -11.15 25.03
CA CYS A 127 9.03 -9.99 25.86
C CYS A 127 10.22 -9.49 26.70
N GLN A 128 11.16 -10.36 27.09
CA GLN A 128 12.37 -9.91 27.78
C GLN A 128 13.31 -9.17 26.82
N SER A 129 13.52 -9.71 25.62
CA SER A 129 14.29 -9.04 24.57
C SER A 129 13.66 -7.72 24.13
N PHE A 130 12.33 -7.58 24.17
CA PHE A 130 11.64 -6.30 23.94
C PHE A 130 12.15 -5.20 24.88
N PHE A 131 12.35 -5.50 26.16
CA PHE A 131 12.94 -4.54 27.11
C PHE A 131 14.44 -4.33 26.90
N GLU A 132 15.14 -5.19 26.17
CA GLU A 132 16.55 -5.00 25.83
C GLU A 132 16.71 -4.07 24.63
N VAL A 133 15.83 -4.19 23.62
CA VAL A 133 15.88 -3.43 22.36
C VAL A 133 15.21 -2.05 22.45
N CYS A 134 14.08 -1.89 23.15
CA CYS A 134 13.41 -0.59 23.27
C CYS A 134 14.27 0.41 24.06
N GLN A 135 14.92 1.39 23.45
CA GLN A 135 15.53 2.49 24.19
C GLN A 135 14.47 3.59 24.47
N PRO A 136 14.23 3.96 25.74
CA PRO A 136 13.36 5.11 26.03
C PRO A 136 14.09 6.39 25.59
N GLU A 137 13.48 7.18 24.71
CA GLU A 137 14.04 8.47 24.27
C GLU A 137 13.98 9.54 25.38
N SER A 138 13.08 9.37 26.36
CA SER A 138 13.04 10.14 27.61
C SER A 138 12.53 9.26 28.75
N GLY A 139 13.03 9.48 29.97
CA GLY A 139 12.96 8.53 31.08
C GLY A 139 11.62 8.37 31.80
N GLU A 140 10.48 8.34 31.11
CA GLU A 140 9.16 8.32 31.79
C GLU A 140 8.14 7.28 31.29
N ASP A 141 8.38 6.45 30.27
CA ASP A 141 7.39 5.46 29.83
C ASP A 141 7.04 4.41 30.90
N VAL A 142 5.75 4.07 30.98
CA VAL A 142 5.22 3.12 31.96
C VAL A 142 4.70 1.87 31.28
N TYR A 143 4.92 0.73 31.92
CA TYR A 143 4.59 -0.59 31.38
C TYR A 143 3.63 -1.35 32.30
N SER A 144 2.65 -2.02 31.72
CA SER A 144 1.74 -2.93 32.40
C SER A 144 1.72 -4.30 31.73
N LEU A 145 1.41 -5.35 32.48
CA LEU A 145 1.24 -6.71 31.97
C LEU A 145 -0.09 -7.30 32.42
N VAL A 146 -0.87 -7.78 31.45
CA VAL A 146 -2.08 -8.56 31.66
C VAL A 146 -1.86 -9.96 31.08
N VAL A 147 -2.13 -10.99 31.87
CA VAL A 147 -2.12 -12.39 31.41
C VAL A 147 -3.54 -12.90 31.48
N PHE A 148 -4.01 -13.62 30.46
CA PHE A 148 -5.40 -14.06 30.41
C PHE A 148 -5.59 -15.45 29.82
N ASN A 149 -6.67 -16.10 30.21
CA ASN A 149 -7.23 -17.31 29.61
C ASN A 149 -8.76 -17.20 29.64
N SER A 150 -9.44 -18.06 30.39
CA SER A 150 -10.85 -17.94 30.78
C SER A 150 -11.09 -16.79 31.76
N GLN A 151 -10.05 -16.37 32.49
CA GLN A 151 -10.01 -15.24 33.39
C GLN A 151 -8.76 -14.40 33.09
N SER A 152 -8.80 -13.11 33.42
CA SER A 152 -7.70 -12.18 33.22
C SER A 152 -7.10 -11.72 34.55
N GLN A 153 -5.79 -11.59 34.59
CA GLN A 153 -5.04 -11.10 35.74
C GLN A 153 -4.11 -9.97 35.32
N ILE A 154 -4.22 -8.82 35.98
CA ILE A 154 -3.23 -7.75 35.91
C ILE A 154 -2.05 -8.20 36.78
N VAL A 155 -0.92 -8.52 36.15
CA VAL A 155 0.27 -9.05 36.84
C VAL A 155 1.06 -7.92 37.50
N PHE A 156 1.27 -6.84 36.74
CA PHE A 156 1.82 -5.60 37.23
C PHE A 156 1.26 -4.44 36.42
N GLN A 157 1.29 -3.25 37.00
CA GLN A 157 0.76 -2.06 36.37
C GLN A 157 1.71 -0.87 36.56
N ARG A 158 1.86 -0.09 35.48
CA ARG A 158 2.55 1.20 35.44
C ARG A 158 3.96 1.18 36.05
N LEU A 159 4.73 0.14 35.75
CA LEU A 159 6.13 0.03 36.17
C LEU A 159 7.06 0.66 35.14
N LEU A 160 8.13 1.30 35.60
CA LEU A 160 9.21 1.73 34.72
C LEU A 160 9.93 0.52 34.12
N LYS A 161 10.54 0.72 32.95
CA LYS A 161 11.23 -0.29 32.15
C LYS A 161 12.07 -1.31 32.95
N LYS A 162 12.95 -0.83 33.84
CA LYS A 162 13.85 -1.70 34.65
C LYS A 162 13.07 -2.60 35.63
N ALA A 163 12.05 -2.05 36.28
CA ALA A 163 11.19 -2.79 37.21
C ALA A 163 10.28 -3.77 36.45
N ALA A 164 9.72 -3.35 35.32
CA ALA A 164 8.90 -4.19 34.44
C ALA A 164 9.70 -5.40 33.90
N ALA A 165 10.93 -5.19 33.42
CA ALA A 165 11.80 -6.27 32.94
C ALA A 165 12.14 -7.29 34.04
N THR A 166 12.38 -6.81 35.28
CA THR A 166 12.66 -7.68 36.43
C THR A 166 11.44 -8.51 36.81
N MET A 167 10.25 -7.91 36.81
CA MET A 167 8.99 -8.61 37.08
C MET A 167 8.65 -9.61 35.98
N MET A 168 8.89 -9.28 34.70
CA MET A 168 8.68 -10.17 33.56
C MET A 168 9.46 -11.47 33.70
N LYS A 169 10.74 -11.40 34.12
CA LYS A 169 11.59 -12.58 34.39
C LYS A 169 11.03 -13.47 35.49
N LYS A 170 10.51 -12.88 36.58
CA LYS A 170 9.95 -13.62 37.72
C LYS A 170 8.61 -14.28 37.41
N VAL A 171 7.81 -13.65 36.54
CA VAL A 171 6.46 -14.10 36.20
C VAL A 171 6.50 -15.19 35.15
N GLY A 172 7.32 -15.05 34.09
CA GLY A 172 7.37 -16.03 33.01
C GLY A 172 7.63 -17.46 33.49
N ALA A 173 8.50 -17.65 34.48
CA ALA A 173 8.79 -18.96 35.07
C ALA A 173 7.63 -19.59 35.88
N LYS A 174 6.58 -18.82 36.19
CA LYS A 174 5.46 -19.24 37.07
C LYS A 174 4.12 -19.35 36.35
N VAL A 175 3.99 -18.81 35.13
CA VAL A 175 2.73 -18.87 34.38
C VAL A 175 2.56 -20.25 33.78
N ASN A 176 1.48 -20.92 34.13
CA ASN A 176 1.12 -22.22 33.58
C ASN A 176 -0.11 -22.08 32.68
N PRO A 177 0.00 -22.42 31.37
CA PRO A 177 -1.11 -22.40 30.43
C PRO A 177 -2.28 -23.29 30.89
N LYS A 178 -3.48 -22.71 31.01
CA LYS A 178 -4.69 -23.41 31.50
C LYS A 178 -5.96 -22.80 30.90
N SER A 179 -7.02 -23.60 30.82
CA SER A 179 -8.35 -23.20 30.35
C SER A 179 -8.40 -22.68 28.89
N GLU A 180 -9.60 -22.32 28.43
CA GLU A 180 -9.90 -21.76 27.11
C GLU A 180 -9.73 -20.24 27.04
N THR A 181 -9.54 -19.66 25.85
CA THR A 181 -9.39 -18.20 25.66
C THR A 181 -10.75 -17.48 25.68
N LYS A 182 -10.95 -16.56 26.64
CA LYS A 182 -12.10 -15.64 26.72
C LYS A 182 -11.67 -14.19 26.59
N PHE A 183 -11.83 -13.63 25.40
CA PHE A 183 -11.46 -12.25 25.09
C PHE A 183 -12.25 -11.23 25.93
N GLN A 184 -13.48 -11.56 26.34
CA GLN A 184 -14.25 -10.71 27.23
C GLN A 184 -13.50 -10.40 28.54
N SER A 185 -12.83 -11.40 29.13
CA SER A 185 -12.15 -11.24 30.42
C SER A 185 -11.00 -10.23 30.33
N VAL A 186 -10.23 -10.26 29.24
CA VAL A 186 -9.07 -9.39 29.06
C VAL A 186 -9.49 -7.95 28.75
N PHE A 187 -10.57 -7.75 28.00
CA PHE A 187 -11.10 -6.39 27.75
C PHE A 187 -11.61 -5.74 29.03
N GLN A 188 -12.22 -6.50 29.96
CA GLN A 188 -12.59 -6.00 31.28
C GLN A 188 -11.37 -5.62 32.13
N ALA A 189 -10.31 -6.42 32.10
CA ALA A 189 -9.07 -6.10 32.81
C ALA A 189 -8.37 -4.87 32.23
N LEU A 190 -8.30 -4.75 30.90
CA LEU A 190 -7.77 -3.56 30.23
C LEU A 190 -8.58 -2.32 30.59
N TYR A 191 -9.91 -2.40 30.58
CA TYR A 191 -10.75 -1.29 31.00
C TYR A 191 -10.47 -0.88 32.46
N LYS A 192 -10.38 -1.85 33.38
CA LYS A 192 -10.05 -1.60 34.79
C LYS A 192 -8.65 -1.01 34.97
N LEU A 193 -7.68 -1.44 34.18
CA LEU A 193 -6.31 -0.94 34.23
C LEU A 193 -6.23 0.51 33.76
N LEU A 194 -6.88 0.82 32.65
CA LEU A 194 -6.77 2.12 32.01
C LEU A 194 -7.69 3.19 32.65
N SER A 195 -8.83 2.78 33.23
CA SER A 195 -9.72 3.68 33.99
C SER A 195 -9.16 4.18 35.32
N GLN A 196 -7.97 3.73 35.73
CA GLN A 196 -7.30 4.20 36.95
C GLN A 196 -6.56 5.53 36.78
N SER A 197 -6.30 5.98 35.54
CA SER A 197 -5.68 7.28 35.31
C SER A 197 -6.72 8.39 35.24
N ALA A 198 -6.44 9.51 35.93
CA ALA A 198 -7.27 10.71 35.92
C ALA A 198 -7.00 11.61 34.70
N VAL A 199 -5.89 11.38 33.98
CA VAL A 199 -5.44 12.18 32.85
C VAL A 199 -5.50 11.33 31.57
N PRO A 200 -5.95 11.87 30.43
CA PRO A 200 -5.88 11.18 29.15
C PRO A 200 -4.42 10.88 28.75
N GLU A 201 -4.13 9.62 28.44
CA GLU A 201 -2.79 9.12 28.11
C GLU A 201 -2.74 8.53 26.71
N ASP A 202 -1.53 8.42 26.17
CA ASP A 202 -1.26 7.65 24.95
C ASP A 202 -1.00 6.19 25.31
N VAL A 203 -1.89 5.33 24.83
CA VAL A 203 -1.90 3.90 25.18
C VAL A 203 -1.53 3.07 23.97
N ARG A 204 -0.59 2.14 24.17
CA ARG A 204 -0.20 1.12 23.19
C ARG A 204 -0.38 -0.26 23.79
N VAL A 205 -1.25 -1.07 23.22
CA VAL A 205 -1.50 -2.45 23.66
C VAL A 205 -0.78 -3.40 22.71
N VAL A 206 0.00 -4.34 23.23
CA VAL A 206 0.60 -5.43 22.44
C VAL A 206 -0.05 -6.74 22.86
N PHE A 207 -0.82 -7.32 21.96
CA PHE A 207 -1.66 -8.49 22.18
C PHE A 207 -1.01 -9.74 21.60
N LEU A 208 -0.80 -10.77 22.42
CA LEU A 208 0.00 -11.93 22.10
C LEU A 208 -0.83 -13.19 22.33
N SER A 209 -1.35 -13.81 21.26
CA SER A 209 -2.30 -14.92 21.34
C SER A 209 -2.29 -15.77 20.07
N ASP A 210 -2.53 -17.08 20.17
CA ASP A 210 -2.77 -17.94 19.00
C ASP A 210 -4.22 -17.90 18.50
N GLY A 211 -5.10 -17.17 19.20
CA GLY A 211 -6.33 -16.63 18.64
C GLY A 211 -7.46 -17.61 18.45
N LYS A 212 -7.62 -18.67 19.27
CA LYS A 212 -8.84 -19.49 19.30
C LYS A 212 -9.88 -18.92 20.29
N PRO A 213 -10.79 -18.00 19.91
CA PRO A 213 -11.87 -17.59 20.81
C PRO A 213 -12.80 -18.78 21.06
N TYR A 214 -13.07 -19.08 22.33
CA TYR A 214 -14.10 -20.06 22.70
C TYR A 214 -15.53 -19.46 22.66
N GLU A 215 -15.64 -18.16 22.39
CA GLU A 215 -16.88 -17.39 22.48
C GLU A 215 -17.68 -17.41 21.16
N LYS A 216 -19.00 -17.64 21.25
CA LYS A 216 -19.92 -17.65 20.08
C LYS A 216 -20.23 -16.27 19.49
N ARG A 217 -19.80 -15.19 20.15
CA ARG A 217 -20.01 -13.79 19.72
C ARG A 217 -18.72 -13.24 19.12
N THR A 218 -18.84 -12.36 18.13
CA THR A 218 -17.69 -11.75 17.45
C THR A 218 -16.82 -10.96 18.44
N VAL A 219 -15.53 -11.30 18.54
CA VAL A 219 -14.55 -10.69 19.47
C VAL A 219 -14.52 -9.16 19.34
N LEU A 220 -14.69 -8.65 18.13
CA LEU A 220 -14.79 -7.21 17.84
C LEU A 220 -15.93 -6.51 18.56
N THR A 221 -17.11 -7.15 18.64
CA THR A 221 -18.27 -6.58 19.30
C THR A 221 -18.08 -6.50 20.82
N LEU A 222 -17.34 -7.46 21.40
CA LEU A 222 -16.99 -7.44 22.82
C LEU A 222 -15.93 -6.38 23.12
N PHE A 223 -14.92 -6.26 22.27
CA PHE A 223 -13.87 -5.24 22.36
C PHE A 223 -14.44 -3.83 22.33
N ASP A 224 -15.34 -3.55 21.38
CA ASP A 224 -15.97 -2.24 21.23
C ASP A 224 -16.84 -1.88 22.45
N LYS A 225 -17.74 -2.77 22.87
CA LYS A 225 -18.67 -2.54 23.99
C LYS A 225 -17.97 -2.36 25.35
N GLN A 226 -16.84 -3.04 25.57
CA GLN A 226 -16.20 -3.09 26.88
C GLN A 226 -15.00 -2.16 27.03
N LEU A 227 -14.26 -1.89 25.96
CA LEU A 227 -13.04 -1.09 26.02
C LEU A 227 -13.20 0.25 25.31
N LEU A 228 -13.57 0.24 24.03
CA LEU A 228 -13.55 1.46 23.22
C LEU A 228 -14.67 2.45 23.58
N GLN A 229 -15.88 1.99 23.88
CA GLN A 229 -17.00 2.88 24.23
C GLN A 229 -16.87 3.54 25.61
N LYS A 230 -16.02 3.00 26.50
CA LYS A 230 -15.95 3.41 27.91
C LYS A 230 -14.65 4.11 28.29
N HIS A 231 -13.62 4.05 27.45
CA HIS A 231 -12.29 4.57 27.75
C HIS A 231 -12.09 5.99 27.20
N ARG A 232 -11.33 6.84 27.92
CA ARG A 232 -10.94 8.20 27.50
C ARG A 232 -9.41 8.28 27.36
N ALA A 233 -8.86 7.86 26.23
CA ALA A 233 -7.43 8.00 25.89
C ALA A 233 -7.22 9.15 24.88
N ASN A 234 -6.03 9.75 24.85
CA ASN A 234 -5.63 10.67 23.78
C ASN A 234 -5.36 9.92 22.48
N SER A 235 -4.68 8.78 22.58
CA SER A 235 -4.52 7.81 21.49
C SER A 235 -4.54 6.38 22.03
N PHE A 236 -5.09 5.46 21.24
CA PHE A 236 -5.15 4.04 21.59
C PHE A 236 -4.86 3.21 20.34
N GLU A 237 -3.74 2.48 20.35
CA GLU A 237 -3.39 1.53 19.28
C GLU A 237 -3.17 0.15 19.90
N LEU A 238 -3.66 -0.88 19.24
CA LEU A 238 -3.48 -2.28 19.59
C LEU A 238 -2.69 -2.97 18.48
N HIS A 239 -1.50 -3.45 18.80
CA HIS A 239 -0.70 -4.31 17.95
C HIS A 239 -0.96 -5.76 18.36
N ALA A 240 -1.08 -6.68 17.40
CA ALA A 240 -1.35 -8.08 17.69
C ALA A 240 -0.32 -9.00 17.01
N VAL A 241 0.20 -9.97 17.77
CA VAL A 241 1.04 -11.07 17.26
C VAL A 241 0.27 -12.37 17.41
N ALA A 242 0.03 -13.03 16.28
CA ALA A 242 -0.59 -14.35 16.22
C ALA A 242 0.45 -15.47 16.20
N PHE A 243 0.19 -16.55 16.95
CA PHE A 243 1.07 -17.72 17.08
C PHE A 243 0.46 -18.99 16.47
N GLY A 244 1.29 -19.87 15.91
CA GLY A 244 0.92 -21.23 15.48
C GLY A 244 0.88 -21.45 13.97
N SER A 245 0.54 -22.67 13.53
CA SER A 245 0.31 -23.00 12.11
C SER A 245 -1.02 -22.41 11.63
N GLN A 246 -1.07 -21.93 10.37
CA GLN A 246 -2.19 -21.17 9.79
C GLN A 246 -3.56 -21.58 10.34
N SER A 247 -4.20 -20.67 11.08
CA SER A 247 -5.53 -20.91 11.65
C SER A 247 -6.55 -19.95 11.04
N GLU A 248 -7.73 -20.45 10.73
CA GLU A 248 -8.87 -19.65 10.29
C GLU A 248 -9.29 -18.59 11.34
N HIS A 249 -8.74 -18.62 12.56
CA HIS A 249 -9.18 -17.80 13.68
C HIS A 249 -8.42 -16.47 13.87
N TRP A 250 -7.31 -16.27 13.13
CA TRP A 250 -6.48 -15.05 13.21
C TRP A 250 -7.19 -13.77 12.76
N HIS A 251 -8.28 -13.90 11.99
CA HIS A 251 -9.09 -12.76 11.56
C HIS A 251 -9.58 -11.91 12.74
N HIS A 252 -9.81 -12.49 13.92
CA HIS A 252 -10.20 -11.73 15.11
C HIS A 252 -9.09 -10.81 15.60
N LEU A 253 -7.86 -11.32 15.74
CA LEU A 253 -6.70 -10.56 16.19
C LEU A 253 -6.29 -9.51 15.16
N ARG A 254 -6.30 -9.87 13.88
CA ARG A 254 -6.08 -8.95 12.76
C ARG A 254 -7.08 -7.81 12.79
N SER A 255 -8.36 -8.14 12.94
CA SER A 255 -9.41 -7.14 13.03
C SER A 255 -9.18 -6.21 14.24
N LEU A 256 -8.83 -6.74 15.42
CA LEU A 256 -8.56 -5.89 16.60
C LEU A 256 -7.42 -4.89 16.37
N ALA A 257 -6.36 -5.30 15.69
CA ALA A 257 -5.25 -4.40 15.38
C ALA A 257 -5.67 -3.32 14.37
N GLU A 258 -6.29 -3.74 13.26
CA GLU A 258 -6.78 -2.85 12.21
C GLU A 258 -7.81 -1.83 12.72
N VAL A 259 -8.70 -2.22 13.65
CA VAL A 259 -9.68 -1.33 14.30
C VAL A 259 -9.04 -0.10 14.90
N THR A 260 -7.83 -0.27 15.43
CA THR A 260 -7.15 0.71 16.28
C THR A 260 -6.00 1.41 15.57
N GLY A 261 -5.78 1.11 14.28
CA GLY A 261 -4.63 1.60 13.52
C GLY A 261 -3.30 0.94 13.91
N GLY A 262 -3.34 -0.14 14.70
CA GLY A 262 -2.15 -0.91 15.08
C GLY A 262 -1.79 -2.00 14.07
N THR A 263 -0.67 -2.68 14.32
CA THR A 263 -0.09 -3.66 13.39
C THR A 263 -0.47 -5.08 13.76
N PHE A 264 -0.79 -5.90 12.76
CA PHE A 264 -0.98 -7.34 12.92
C PHE A 264 0.21 -8.10 12.32
N GLN A 265 0.79 -9.01 13.08
CA GLN A 265 1.90 -9.85 12.64
C GLN A 265 1.65 -11.31 12.99
N THR A 266 2.15 -12.20 12.16
CA THR A 266 2.11 -13.64 12.40
C THR A 266 3.52 -14.14 12.66
N SER A 267 3.69 -14.99 13.67
CA SER A 267 4.94 -15.68 13.90
C SER A 267 4.77 -17.16 13.59
N SER A 268 5.65 -17.71 12.74
CA SER A 268 5.83 -19.16 12.69
C SER A 268 6.47 -19.65 13.99
N MET A 269 6.54 -20.97 14.18
CA MET A 269 7.04 -21.60 15.41
C MET A 269 8.58 -21.54 15.56
N GLU A 270 9.26 -20.68 14.78
CA GLU A 270 10.69 -20.40 14.87
C GLU A 270 10.97 -19.14 15.71
N PRO A 271 11.88 -19.19 16.71
CA PRO A 271 12.14 -18.04 17.59
C PRO A 271 12.72 -16.82 16.88
N LEU A 272 13.44 -17.01 15.76
CA LEU A 272 14.01 -15.89 15.01
C LEU A 272 12.90 -15.01 14.42
N GLN A 273 11.85 -15.63 13.88
CA GLN A 273 10.69 -14.90 13.36
C GLN A 273 9.86 -14.27 14.47
N LEU A 274 9.75 -14.96 15.62
CA LEU A 274 9.09 -14.40 16.79
C LEU A 274 9.81 -13.14 17.29
N HIS A 275 11.13 -13.21 17.40
CA HIS A 275 11.97 -12.09 17.77
C HIS A 275 11.88 -10.94 16.76
N GLN A 276 11.85 -11.24 15.46
CA GLN A 276 11.68 -10.24 14.39
C GLN A 276 10.31 -9.55 14.45
N ALA A 277 9.24 -10.30 14.68
CA ALA A 277 7.90 -9.74 14.81
C ALA A 277 7.82 -8.77 16.01
N PHE A 278 8.30 -9.21 17.16
CA PHE A 278 8.36 -8.37 18.35
C PHE A 278 9.26 -7.15 18.19
N THR A 279 10.41 -7.29 17.52
CA THR A 279 11.32 -6.17 17.26
C THR A 279 10.71 -5.15 16.29
N SER A 280 9.95 -5.62 15.30
CA SER A 280 9.22 -4.76 14.36
C SER A 280 8.11 -3.96 15.06
N ILE A 281 7.35 -4.59 15.96
CA ILE A 281 6.34 -3.88 16.78
C ILE A 281 7.02 -2.90 17.73
N ALA A 282 8.13 -3.29 18.36
CA ALA A 282 8.92 -2.41 19.22
C ALA A 282 9.40 -1.15 18.48
N ALA A 283 9.95 -1.33 17.27
CA ALA A 283 10.38 -0.23 16.41
C ALA A 283 9.22 0.69 16.02
N THR A 284 8.06 0.11 15.69
CA THR A 284 6.83 0.85 15.34
C THR A 284 6.32 1.71 16.50
N ILE A 285 6.35 1.16 17.73
CA ILE A 285 5.97 1.87 18.95
C ILE A 285 6.93 3.04 19.22
N THR A 286 8.23 2.88 18.93
CA THR A 286 9.23 3.94 19.13
C THR A 286 9.25 5.01 18.03
N SER A 287 8.90 4.69 16.78
CA SER A 287 9.01 5.63 15.64
C SER A 287 7.79 6.54 15.42
N SER A 288 6.67 6.29 16.10
CA SER A 288 5.37 6.93 15.86
C SER A 288 5.10 8.18 16.72
N SER A 289 6.14 8.93 17.09
CA SER A 289 6.06 10.13 17.96
C SER A 289 6.06 11.47 17.21
N GLY A 290 6.22 11.47 15.88
CA GLY A 290 6.17 12.68 15.04
C GLY A 290 4.85 12.82 14.28
N ASP A 291 4.12 13.89 14.57
CA ASP A 291 2.89 14.39 13.90
C ASP A 291 1.61 13.55 14.09
N ARG A 292 0.98 13.68 15.27
CA ARG A 292 -0.22 12.92 15.68
C ARG A 292 -1.51 13.72 15.44
N SER A 293 -2.17 13.47 14.30
CA SER A 293 -3.63 13.59 14.21
C SER A 293 -4.25 12.23 14.55
N ALA A 294 -4.74 12.08 15.78
CA ALA A 294 -5.35 10.83 16.24
C ALA A 294 -6.53 10.45 15.35
N THR A 295 -6.57 9.19 14.90
CA THR A 295 -7.72 8.64 14.18
C THR A 295 -8.83 8.40 15.21
N PRO A 296 -10.06 8.92 15.01
CA PRO A 296 -11.17 8.65 15.93
C PRO A 296 -11.39 7.14 16.06
N LEU A 297 -11.67 6.67 17.28
CA LEU A 297 -12.04 5.27 17.52
C LEU A 297 -13.15 4.81 16.55
N ARG A 298 -13.04 3.58 16.05
CA ARG A 298 -13.86 2.96 15.00
C ARG A 298 -15.38 3.19 15.11
N SER A 299 -15.92 3.24 16.34
CA SER A 299 -17.33 3.50 16.61
C SER A 299 -17.71 4.97 16.34
N ALA A 300 -16.86 5.92 16.74
CA ALA A 300 -17.07 7.33 16.41
C ALA A 300 -17.06 7.56 14.90
N ALA A 301 -16.15 6.90 14.16
CA ALA A 301 -16.05 7.01 12.71
C ALA A 301 -17.31 6.49 11.97
N LEU A 302 -17.86 5.36 12.43
CA LEU A 302 -19.11 4.80 11.86
C LEU A 302 -20.37 5.58 12.26
N ASP A 303 -20.26 6.46 13.25
CA ASP A 303 -21.31 7.39 13.64
C ASP A 303 -21.17 8.77 12.97
N ILE A 304 -20.12 9.03 12.18
CA ILE A 304 -19.97 10.28 11.42
C ILE A 304 -20.98 10.29 10.26
N PRO A 305 -22.04 11.11 10.33
CA PRO A 305 -23.10 11.14 9.32
C PRO A 305 -22.57 11.71 8.00
N PHE A 306 -23.08 11.26 6.86
CA PHE A 306 -22.71 11.77 5.53
C PHE A 306 -22.88 13.29 5.43
N ASP A 307 -23.87 13.83 6.13
CA ASP A 307 -24.03 15.27 6.32
C ASP A 307 -24.44 15.54 7.78
N PRO A 308 -23.70 16.38 8.52
CA PRO A 308 -24.00 16.67 9.93
C PRO A 308 -25.36 17.36 10.14
N LEU A 309 -25.93 17.97 9.10
CA LEU A 309 -27.22 18.68 9.18
C LEU A 309 -28.42 17.79 8.83
N CYS A 310 -28.20 16.59 8.27
CA CYS A 310 -29.28 15.74 7.80
C CYS A 310 -29.76 14.76 8.89
N ARG A 311 -31.08 14.71 9.11
CA ARG A 311 -31.72 13.77 10.05
C ARG A 311 -32.35 12.56 9.36
N GLU A 312 -32.38 12.54 8.02
CA GLU A 312 -32.95 11.45 7.24
C GLU A 312 -31.99 10.26 7.20
N THR A 313 -32.54 9.05 7.04
CA THR A 313 -31.74 7.82 6.88
C THR A 313 -30.91 7.83 5.60
N LYS A 314 -31.33 8.62 4.61
CA LYS A 314 -30.64 8.83 3.34
C LYS A 314 -30.60 10.31 3.00
N CYS A 315 -29.50 10.77 2.44
CA CYS A 315 -29.29 12.13 1.98
C CYS A 315 -29.49 12.20 0.47
N LYS A 316 -30.57 12.83 0.00
CA LYS A 316 -30.74 13.13 -1.43
C LYS A 316 -29.95 14.39 -1.80
N ARG A 317 -29.23 14.35 -2.91
CA ARG A 317 -28.40 15.45 -3.42
C ARG A 317 -28.65 15.64 -4.92
N ARG A 318 -28.53 16.89 -5.37
CA ARG A 318 -28.28 17.22 -6.76
C ARG A 318 -26.77 17.37 -6.89
N CYS A 319 -26.14 16.55 -7.71
CA CYS A 319 -24.70 16.55 -7.89
C CYS A 319 -24.34 16.82 -9.35
N ARG A 320 -23.16 17.39 -9.58
CA ARG A 320 -22.50 17.35 -10.89
C ARG A 320 -21.62 16.11 -10.94
N LEU A 321 -21.80 15.27 -11.96
CA LEU A 321 -21.00 14.06 -12.14
C LEU A 321 -19.80 14.37 -13.03
N ILE A 322 -18.62 14.21 -12.47
CA ILE A 322 -17.35 14.50 -13.15
C ILE A 322 -16.54 13.21 -13.19
N GLN A 323 -15.95 12.91 -14.34
CA GLN A 323 -14.97 11.84 -14.47
C GLN A 323 -13.62 12.46 -14.79
N GLN A 324 -12.60 12.04 -14.03
CA GLN A 324 -11.22 12.34 -14.38
C GLN A 324 -10.75 11.33 -15.42
N ARG A 325 -10.25 11.81 -16.55
CA ARG A 325 -9.52 10.98 -17.51
C ARG A 325 -8.08 11.45 -17.58
N HIS A 326 -7.19 10.55 -17.97
CA HIS A 326 -5.86 10.95 -18.39
C HIS A 326 -5.72 10.71 -19.88
N LYS A 327 -5.37 11.76 -20.59
CA LYS A 327 -4.87 11.65 -21.96
C LYS A 327 -3.35 11.66 -21.92
N LYS A 328 -2.75 10.80 -22.72
CA LYS A 328 -1.32 10.88 -23.02
C LYS A 328 -1.14 12.04 -24.00
N LYS A 329 -0.57 13.16 -23.55
CA LYS A 329 0.05 14.12 -24.48
C LYS A 329 1.52 13.75 -24.59
N ASN A 330 2.11 13.83 -25.80
CA ASN A 330 3.52 13.58 -26.10
C ASN A 330 4.30 12.87 -24.99
N LYS A 331 4.69 11.60 -25.23
CA LYS A 331 5.76 10.97 -24.45
C LYS A 331 5.42 10.77 -22.94
N TRP A 332 4.70 9.68 -22.58
CA TRP A 332 4.27 9.25 -21.20
C TRP A 332 3.80 10.34 -20.21
N THR A 333 3.50 11.54 -20.71
CA THR A 333 3.02 12.64 -19.90
C THR A 333 1.50 12.52 -19.81
N TYR A 334 1.02 12.24 -18.60
CA TYR A 334 -0.40 12.21 -18.31
C TYR A 334 -0.89 13.63 -18.13
N VAL A 335 -1.83 14.03 -18.97
CA VAL A 335 -2.56 15.27 -18.82
C VAL A 335 -3.95 14.96 -18.32
N ASP A 336 -4.28 15.63 -17.23
CA ASP A 336 -5.57 15.55 -16.59
C ASP A 336 -6.60 16.20 -17.48
N GLU A 337 -7.63 15.44 -17.86
CA GLU A 337 -8.81 15.95 -18.52
C GLU A 337 -10.03 15.69 -17.65
N GLU A 338 -10.68 16.76 -17.24
CA GLU A 338 -11.95 16.69 -16.53
C GLU A 338 -13.07 16.61 -17.55
N MET A 339 -13.92 15.59 -17.41
CA MET A 339 -15.13 15.48 -18.20
C MET A 339 -16.36 15.57 -17.32
N VAL A 340 -17.27 16.47 -17.66
CA VAL A 340 -18.58 16.55 -17.05
C VAL A 340 -19.47 15.52 -17.75
N LEU A 341 -19.81 14.45 -17.04
CA LEU A 341 -20.68 13.40 -17.56
C LEU A 341 -22.16 13.78 -17.45
N ALA A 342 -22.51 14.56 -16.42
CA ALA A 342 -23.83 15.13 -16.23
C ALA A 342 -23.76 16.43 -15.43
N GLU A 343 -24.44 17.48 -15.91
CA GLU A 343 -24.51 18.77 -15.21
C GLU A 343 -25.32 18.68 -13.91
N VAL A 344 -26.39 17.87 -13.90
CA VAL A 344 -27.18 17.61 -12.69
C VAL A 344 -27.62 16.15 -12.68
N VAL A 345 -27.27 15.42 -11.64
CA VAL A 345 -27.73 14.08 -11.34
C VAL A 345 -28.31 14.01 -9.93
N SER A 346 -29.40 13.27 -9.75
CA SER A 346 -29.92 13.02 -8.40
C SER A 346 -29.21 11.81 -7.80
N VAL A 347 -28.57 12.01 -6.66
CA VAL A 347 -27.87 10.97 -5.91
C VAL A 347 -28.51 10.81 -4.54
N THR A 348 -28.60 9.58 -4.06
CA THR A 348 -29.04 9.27 -2.70
C THR A 348 -27.92 8.53 -2.00
N VAL A 349 -27.42 9.07 -0.89
CA VAL A 349 -26.35 8.46 -0.09
C VAL A 349 -26.92 8.06 1.26
N ASP A 350 -26.56 6.87 1.76
CA ASP A 350 -26.94 6.45 3.10
C ASP A 350 -26.30 7.38 4.14
N MET A 351 -27.03 7.69 5.22
CA MET A 351 -26.56 8.66 6.20
C MET A 351 -25.38 8.12 7.03
N LYS A 352 -25.40 6.84 7.38
CA LYS A 352 -24.31 6.20 8.12
C LYS A 352 -23.37 5.45 7.17
N PRO A 353 -22.05 5.53 7.37
CA PRO A 353 -21.13 4.67 6.65
C PRO A 353 -21.34 3.22 7.10
N PHE A 354 -21.10 2.28 6.20
CA PHE A 354 -21.08 0.85 6.53
C PHE A 354 -19.64 0.32 6.66
N ASN A 355 -18.65 1.07 6.17
CA ASN A 355 -17.25 0.71 6.25
C ASN A 355 -16.36 1.97 6.23
N PHE A 356 -15.07 1.83 6.49
CA PHE A 356 -14.09 2.90 6.39
C PHE A 356 -12.68 2.30 6.23
N GLY A 357 -11.76 3.06 5.64
CA GLY A 357 -10.34 2.75 5.54
C GLY A 357 -9.49 3.76 6.32
N GLY A 358 -8.18 3.77 6.08
CA GLY A 358 -7.26 4.66 6.82
C GLY A 358 -7.54 6.17 6.64
N MET A 359 -8.19 6.58 5.55
CA MET A 359 -8.44 8.00 5.25
C MET A 359 -9.91 8.36 4.99
N ARG A 360 -10.74 7.36 4.62
CA ARG A 360 -12.08 7.60 4.08
C ARG A 360 -13.13 6.72 4.72
N LEU A 361 -14.31 7.30 4.94
CA LEU A 361 -15.55 6.60 5.25
C LEU A 361 -16.22 6.14 3.94
N VAL A 362 -16.96 5.03 4.00
CA VAL A 362 -17.65 4.40 2.86
C VAL A 362 -19.15 4.27 3.17
N PHE A 363 -19.97 4.86 2.32
CA PHE A 363 -21.43 4.92 2.42
C PHE A 363 -22.07 4.17 1.27
N GLY A 364 -23.24 3.56 1.49
CA GLY A 364 -24.06 3.08 0.39
C GLY A 364 -24.59 4.26 -0.43
N MET A 365 -24.66 4.11 -1.75
CA MET A 365 -25.11 5.17 -2.64
C MET A 365 -25.94 4.62 -3.81
N TRP A 366 -26.90 5.43 -4.25
CA TRP A 366 -27.63 5.26 -5.51
C TRP A 366 -27.50 6.52 -6.35
N ASP A 367 -27.14 6.35 -7.61
CA ASP A 367 -26.98 7.41 -8.61
C ASP A 367 -28.05 7.21 -9.70
N ALA A 368 -28.90 8.22 -9.92
CA ALA A 368 -30.02 8.13 -10.86
C ALA A 368 -29.64 8.32 -12.34
N SER A 369 -28.35 8.48 -12.68
CA SER A 369 -27.91 8.53 -14.08
C SER A 369 -28.22 7.22 -14.79
N THR A 370 -28.51 7.28 -16.10
CA THR A 370 -28.95 6.13 -16.90
C THR A 370 -27.97 4.96 -16.86
N LYS A 371 -26.66 5.24 -16.75
CA LYS A 371 -25.63 4.21 -16.62
C LYS A 371 -25.54 3.60 -15.23
N ASN A 372 -25.72 4.40 -14.16
CA ASN A 372 -25.49 3.97 -12.76
C ASN A 372 -26.76 3.49 -12.02
N SER A 373 -27.94 3.88 -12.49
CA SER A 373 -29.22 3.66 -11.80
C SER A 373 -29.60 2.20 -11.54
N GLN A 374 -29.02 1.25 -12.28
CA GLN A 374 -29.35 -0.17 -12.19
C GLN A 374 -28.54 -0.93 -11.13
N HIS A 375 -27.45 -0.35 -10.61
CA HIS A 375 -26.56 -1.04 -9.68
C HIS A 375 -26.23 -0.20 -8.45
N PRO A 376 -26.07 -0.83 -7.26
CA PRO A 376 -25.61 -0.14 -6.07
C PRO A 376 -24.21 0.44 -6.27
N MET A 377 -24.02 1.64 -5.73
CA MET A 377 -22.74 2.32 -5.69
C MET A 377 -22.30 2.53 -4.24
N VAL A 378 -21.07 2.99 -4.06
CA VAL A 378 -20.57 3.49 -2.79
C VAL A 378 -20.09 4.92 -2.94
N ALA A 379 -20.35 5.75 -1.92
CA ALA A 379 -19.77 7.08 -1.80
C ALA A 379 -18.64 7.05 -0.77
N LYS A 380 -17.53 7.71 -1.06
CA LYS A 380 -16.35 7.77 -0.19
C LYS A 380 -15.95 9.21 0.09
N ARG A 381 -15.71 9.49 1.36
CA ARG A 381 -15.47 10.84 1.91
C ARG A 381 -14.38 10.79 2.97
N LEU A 382 -13.57 11.84 3.10
CA LEU A 382 -12.51 11.91 4.12
C LEU A 382 -13.08 11.85 5.55
N ILE A 383 -12.39 11.11 6.43
CA ILE A 383 -12.77 11.00 7.85
C ILE A 383 -12.64 12.34 8.55
N GLN A 384 -11.51 13.02 8.34
CA GLN A 384 -11.15 14.25 9.07
C GLN A 384 -11.84 15.51 8.51
N LYS A 385 -12.26 15.48 7.24
CA LYS A 385 -12.87 16.63 6.56
C LYS A 385 -14.11 16.19 5.79
N PRO A 386 -15.29 16.21 6.43
CA PRO A 386 -16.54 15.76 5.82
C PRO A 386 -16.89 16.48 4.51
N HIS A 387 -16.58 17.76 4.44
CA HIS A 387 -16.84 18.64 3.30
C HIS A 387 -15.49 19.03 2.68
N ALA A 388 -14.88 18.06 2.01
CA ALA A 388 -13.58 18.20 1.36
C ALA A 388 -13.69 19.08 0.11
N ASP A 389 -12.61 19.79 -0.20
CA ASP A 389 -12.51 20.53 -1.45
C ASP A 389 -12.17 19.61 -2.63
N LYS A 390 -12.11 20.21 -3.82
CA LYS A 390 -11.90 19.47 -5.06
C LYS A 390 -10.56 18.75 -5.08
N GLU A 391 -9.46 19.44 -4.77
CA GLU A 391 -8.10 18.88 -4.89
C GLU A 391 -7.87 17.74 -3.89
N GLU A 392 -8.46 17.85 -2.70
CA GLU A 392 -8.43 16.79 -1.69
C GLU A 392 -9.14 15.51 -2.12
N MET A 393 -10.12 15.57 -3.02
CA MET A 393 -10.83 14.37 -3.50
C MET A 393 -10.37 13.93 -4.90
N LEU A 394 -9.95 14.87 -5.73
CA LEU A 394 -9.62 14.64 -7.14
C LEU A 394 -8.46 13.65 -7.32
N HIS A 395 -7.51 13.60 -6.38
CA HIS A 395 -6.38 12.66 -6.47
C HIS A 395 -6.81 11.19 -6.46
N PHE A 396 -7.92 10.81 -5.82
CA PHE A 396 -8.43 9.43 -5.88
C PHE A 396 -8.89 9.05 -7.29
N CYS A 397 -9.54 9.97 -8.00
CA CYS A 397 -9.90 9.79 -9.40
C CYS A 397 -8.63 9.74 -10.29
N ARG A 398 -7.63 10.61 -10.03
CA ARG A 398 -6.35 10.60 -10.75
C ARG A 398 -5.62 9.25 -10.62
N CYS A 399 -5.51 8.72 -9.40
CA CYS A 399 -4.89 7.42 -9.15
C CYS A 399 -5.59 6.30 -9.94
N THR A 400 -6.93 6.26 -9.86
CA THR A 400 -7.74 5.24 -10.54
C THR A 400 -7.58 5.31 -12.05
N SER A 401 -7.65 6.51 -12.63
CA SER A 401 -7.59 6.69 -14.08
C SER A 401 -6.20 6.37 -14.66
N ILE A 402 -5.12 6.63 -13.91
CA ILE A 402 -3.76 6.17 -14.29
C ILE A 402 -3.64 4.65 -14.18
N ALA A 403 -4.20 4.05 -13.13
CA ALA A 403 -4.18 2.60 -12.96
C ALA A 403 -4.88 1.86 -14.12
N ILE A 404 -6.04 2.39 -14.57
CA ILE A 404 -6.73 1.89 -15.78
C ILE A 404 -5.81 1.94 -17.01
N GLY A 405 -5.15 3.08 -17.26
CA GLY A 405 -4.23 3.22 -18.39
C GLY A 405 -3.00 2.29 -18.31
N LEU A 406 -2.45 2.10 -17.11
CA LEU A 406 -1.34 1.15 -16.88
C LEU A 406 -1.77 -0.29 -17.12
N ARG A 407 -2.97 -0.67 -16.67
CA ARG A 407 -3.56 -2.00 -16.86
C ARG A 407 -3.80 -2.33 -18.33
N GLU A 408 -4.16 -1.36 -19.17
CA GLU A 408 -4.23 -1.56 -20.62
C GLU A 408 -2.87 -1.91 -21.21
N SER A 409 -1.84 -1.11 -20.90
CA SER A 409 -0.48 -1.37 -21.40
C SER A 409 0.08 -2.68 -20.87
N PHE A 410 -0.19 -3.02 -19.61
CA PHE A 410 0.24 -4.27 -18.99
C PHE A 410 -0.44 -5.49 -19.62
N LYS A 411 -1.76 -5.43 -19.88
CA LYS A 411 -2.49 -6.50 -20.60
C LYS A 411 -1.87 -6.79 -21.96
N GLN A 412 -1.48 -5.75 -22.71
CA GLN A 412 -0.79 -5.92 -23.99
C GLN A 412 0.59 -6.58 -23.82
N ALA A 413 1.32 -6.25 -22.76
CA ALA A 413 2.61 -6.87 -22.46
C ALA A 413 2.44 -8.36 -22.07
N LEU A 414 1.47 -8.67 -21.20
CA LEU A 414 1.15 -10.05 -20.80
C LEU A 414 0.75 -10.94 -21.98
N LYS A 415 -0.03 -10.39 -22.94
CA LYS A 415 -0.40 -11.11 -24.16
C LYS A 415 0.82 -11.55 -24.99
N LYS A 416 1.90 -10.77 -25.01
CA LYS A 416 3.14 -11.11 -25.74
C LYS A 416 3.90 -12.28 -25.10
N VAL A 417 3.72 -12.49 -23.79
CA VAL A 417 4.40 -13.54 -23.01
C VAL A 417 3.46 -14.69 -22.61
N ASN A 418 2.26 -14.73 -23.20
CA ASN A 418 1.25 -15.77 -23.00
C ASN A 418 0.87 -15.97 -21.52
N VAL A 419 0.70 -14.86 -20.79
CA VAL A 419 0.15 -14.86 -19.42
C VAL A 419 -1.29 -14.34 -19.50
N GLU A 420 -2.24 -15.15 -19.06
CA GLU A 420 -3.67 -14.81 -19.08
C GLU A 420 -4.15 -14.43 -17.68
N ILE A 421 -4.66 -13.21 -17.55
CA ILE A 421 -5.36 -12.74 -16.36
C ILE A 421 -6.32 -11.60 -16.74
N SER A 422 -7.47 -11.55 -16.08
CA SER A 422 -8.49 -10.53 -16.32
C SER A 422 -8.51 -9.52 -15.18
N ILE A 423 -7.69 -8.47 -15.29
CA ILE A 423 -7.60 -7.40 -14.30
C ILE A 423 -8.47 -6.23 -14.72
N TRP A 424 -9.27 -5.68 -13.80
CA TRP A 424 -10.10 -4.50 -14.01
C TRP A 424 -9.97 -3.55 -12.83
N PHE A 425 -9.97 -2.25 -13.09
CA PHE A 425 -10.10 -1.23 -12.05
C PHE A 425 -11.52 -0.67 -12.09
N VAL A 426 -12.18 -0.59 -10.93
CA VAL A 426 -13.51 0.01 -10.82
C VAL A 426 -13.39 1.51 -11.15
N PRO A 427 -14.16 2.02 -12.13
CA PRO A 427 -14.16 3.45 -12.42
C PRO A 427 -14.57 4.28 -11.21
N CYS A 428 -13.83 5.36 -10.98
CA CYS A 428 -14.03 6.28 -9.87
C CYS A 428 -14.46 7.65 -10.41
N TYR A 429 -15.55 8.18 -9.86
CA TYR A 429 -16.16 9.43 -10.30
C TYR A 429 -16.15 10.46 -9.17
N LEU A 430 -15.98 11.72 -9.53
CA LEU A 430 -16.04 12.85 -8.63
C LEU A 430 -17.46 13.44 -8.64
N TYR A 431 -18.05 13.60 -7.46
CA TYR A 431 -19.36 14.20 -7.27
C TYR A 431 -19.22 15.53 -6.57
N GLU A 432 -19.62 16.60 -7.25
CA GLU A 432 -19.73 17.93 -6.69
C GLU A 432 -21.13 18.11 -6.09
N TYR A 433 -21.23 18.64 -4.87
CA TYR A 433 -22.51 18.95 -4.24
C TYR A 433 -22.42 20.21 -3.38
N GLU A 434 -23.57 20.85 -3.17
CA GLU A 434 -23.70 21.97 -2.24
C GLU A 434 -23.94 21.45 -0.82
N SER A 435 -23.10 21.90 0.12
CA SER A 435 -23.19 21.60 1.55
C SER A 435 -23.56 22.86 2.34
N GLY A 436 -23.85 22.71 3.64
CA GLY A 436 -24.10 23.85 4.54
C GLY A 436 -22.90 24.81 4.69
N CYS A 437 -21.71 24.43 4.24
CA CYS A 437 -20.49 25.25 4.26
C CYS A 437 -19.96 25.60 2.86
N GLY A 438 -20.78 25.44 1.80
CA GLY A 438 -20.41 25.74 0.41
C GLY A 438 -20.25 24.49 -0.46
N ILE A 439 -19.57 24.64 -1.60
CA ILE A 439 -19.35 23.52 -2.54
C ILE A 439 -18.40 22.49 -1.92
N SER A 440 -18.73 21.22 -2.05
CA SER A 440 -17.97 20.10 -1.50
C SER A 440 -17.94 18.93 -2.46
N TYR A 441 -16.97 18.04 -2.25
CA TYR A 441 -16.73 16.92 -3.14
C TYR A 441 -16.66 15.61 -2.37
N PHE A 442 -17.13 14.54 -3.02
CA PHE A 442 -16.85 13.16 -2.62
C PHE A 442 -16.60 12.32 -3.87
N VAL A 443 -16.05 11.12 -3.71
CA VAL A 443 -15.87 10.19 -4.83
C VAL A 443 -16.86 9.05 -4.74
N GLY A 444 -17.35 8.57 -5.86
CA GLY A 444 -18.24 7.43 -5.94
C GLY A 444 -17.77 6.42 -6.97
N GLU A 445 -18.03 5.15 -6.68
CA GLU A 445 -17.70 4.03 -7.55
C GLU A 445 -18.77 2.95 -7.41
N GLN A 446 -18.79 2.00 -8.35
CA GLN A 446 -19.72 0.89 -8.27
C GLN A 446 -19.36 -0.05 -7.12
N ARG A 447 -20.36 -0.56 -6.40
CA ARG A 447 -20.14 -1.44 -5.25
C ARG A 447 -19.58 -2.78 -5.72
N LEU A 448 -18.44 -3.18 -5.16
CA LEU A 448 -17.91 -4.53 -5.30
C LEU A 448 -18.66 -5.53 -4.40
N GLU A 449 -19.02 -6.67 -4.96
CA GLU A 449 -19.64 -7.78 -4.23
C GLU A 449 -18.65 -8.95 -4.14
N GLY A 450 -18.36 -9.39 -2.92
CA GLY A 450 -17.49 -10.54 -2.66
C GLY A 450 -16.54 -10.33 -1.49
N HIS A 451 -15.57 -11.24 -1.37
CA HIS A 451 -14.54 -11.18 -0.32
C HIS A 451 -13.45 -10.18 -0.73
N PHE A 452 -13.31 -9.10 0.06
CA PHE A 452 -12.32 -8.07 -0.19
C PHE A 452 -10.92 -8.54 0.22
N VAL A 453 -9.96 -8.40 -0.68
CA VAL A 453 -8.57 -8.85 -0.53
C VAL A 453 -7.64 -7.69 -0.83
N LYS A 454 -6.61 -7.53 0.01
CA LYS A 454 -5.46 -6.66 -0.26
C LYS A 454 -4.29 -7.51 -0.72
N PHE A 455 -3.78 -7.26 -1.92
CA PHE A 455 -2.68 -8.01 -2.55
C PHE A 455 -1.32 -7.41 -2.22
N ASN A 456 -1.26 -6.07 -2.17
CA ASN A 456 -0.09 -5.35 -1.70
C ASN A 456 -0.46 -4.04 -1.00
N GLY A 457 0.50 -3.44 -0.31
CA GLY A 457 0.31 -2.20 0.44
C GLY A 457 1.39 -1.16 0.17
N ASN A 458 1.17 0.05 0.69
CA ASN A 458 2.08 1.18 0.59
C ASN A 458 3.28 1.15 1.56
N ASN A 459 3.38 0.11 2.39
CA ASN A 459 4.42 -0.08 3.39
C ASN A 459 5.22 -1.39 3.21
N GLY A 460 5.20 -1.97 2.01
CA GLY A 460 5.89 -3.23 1.71
C GLY A 460 5.10 -4.50 2.05
N TYR A 461 3.82 -4.38 2.45
CA TYR A 461 2.95 -5.54 2.61
C TYR A 461 2.73 -6.27 1.27
N VAL A 462 2.84 -7.61 1.30
CA VAL A 462 2.53 -8.53 0.21
C VAL A 462 1.65 -9.65 0.76
N ASN A 463 0.62 -10.04 0.01
CA ASN A 463 -0.25 -11.14 0.40
C ASN A 463 0.39 -12.49 0.07
N GLU A 464 0.72 -13.28 1.09
CA GLU A 464 1.37 -14.59 0.93
C GLU A 464 0.38 -15.77 1.06
N GLU A 465 -0.93 -15.53 0.92
CA GLU A 465 -1.93 -16.61 0.93
C GLU A 465 -1.76 -17.51 -0.30
N ALA A 466 -1.43 -18.79 -0.09
CA ALA A 466 -1.14 -19.75 -1.17
C ALA A 466 -2.27 -19.86 -2.23
N LYS A 467 -3.54 -19.70 -1.83
CA LYS A 467 -4.68 -19.74 -2.75
C LYS A 467 -4.77 -18.53 -3.71
N LEU A 468 -4.00 -17.47 -3.43
CA LEU A 468 -3.95 -16.20 -4.18
C LEU A 468 -2.55 -15.94 -4.74
N GLU A 469 -1.67 -16.95 -4.72
CA GLU A 469 -0.26 -16.79 -5.09
C GLU A 469 -0.11 -16.27 -6.52
N THR A 470 -0.86 -16.84 -7.47
CA THR A 470 -0.84 -16.44 -8.89
C THR A 470 -1.29 -14.99 -9.10
N GLU A 471 -2.44 -14.61 -8.54
CA GLU A 471 -2.95 -13.24 -8.67
C GLU A 471 -2.03 -12.26 -7.97
N THR A 472 -1.51 -12.60 -6.79
CA THR A 472 -0.58 -11.73 -6.07
C THR A 472 0.71 -11.55 -6.85
N GLU A 473 1.30 -12.62 -7.39
CA GLU A 473 2.51 -12.57 -8.21
C GLU A 473 2.34 -11.66 -9.43
N ILE A 474 1.24 -11.81 -10.17
CA ILE A 474 0.97 -10.98 -11.34
C ILE A 474 0.72 -9.52 -10.95
N LEU A 475 0.05 -9.26 -9.83
CA LEU A 475 -0.18 -7.91 -9.33
C LEU A 475 1.09 -7.24 -8.79
N GLN A 476 2.02 -8.01 -8.20
CA GLN A 476 3.37 -7.52 -7.89
C GLN A 476 4.12 -7.13 -9.17
N ALA A 477 3.99 -7.94 -10.22
CA ALA A 477 4.56 -7.63 -11.53
C ALA A 477 3.92 -6.39 -12.17
N LEU A 478 2.62 -6.15 -11.98
CA LEU A 478 1.95 -4.91 -12.41
C LEU A 478 2.54 -3.69 -11.69
N SER A 479 2.77 -3.77 -10.38
CA SER A 479 3.44 -2.71 -9.62
C SER A 479 4.85 -2.43 -10.17
N HIS A 480 5.69 -3.44 -10.36
CA HIS A 480 7.02 -3.26 -10.97
C HIS A 480 6.92 -2.69 -12.40
N TYR A 481 6.04 -3.26 -13.23
CA TYR A 481 5.81 -2.81 -14.60
C TYR A 481 5.43 -1.33 -14.66
N SER A 482 4.61 -0.84 -13.72
CA SER A 482 4.24 0.57 -13.67
C SER A 482 5.44 1.51 -13.51
N TYR A 483 6.43 1.10 -12.71
CA TYR A 483 7.66 1.86 -12.50
C TYR A 483 8.54 1.85 -13.74
N PHE A 484 8.80 0.67 -14.30
CA PHE A 484 9.55 0.52 -15.54
C PHE A 484 8.91 1.34 -16.68
N ARG A 485 7.62 1.10 -16.91
CA ARG A 485 6.88 1.65 -18.05
C ARG A 485 6.75 3.17 -17.97
N SER A 486 6.66 3.72 -16.76
CA SER A 486 6.63 5.17 -16.52
C SER A 486 8.02 5.82 -16.48
N LYS A 487 9.08 5.06 -16.79
CA LYS A 487 10.48 5.48 -16.71
C LYS A 487 10.88 6.00 -15.33
N GLY A 488 10.42 5.30 -14.29
CA GLY A 488 10.69 5.62 -12.89
C GLY A 488 9.92 6.81 -12.33
N SER A 489 8.92 7.33 -13.05
CA SER A 489 8.17 8.52 -12.60
C SER A 489 7.06 8.21 -11.60
N ILE A 490 6.40 7.06 -11.74
CA ILE A 490 5.30 6.62 -10.88
C ILE A 490 5.40 5.13 -10.54
N LEU A 491 4.92 4.76 -9.36
CA LEU A 491 4.75 3.38 -8.92
C LEU A 491 3.31 3.18 -8.45
N LEU A 492 2.63 2.18 -9.03
CA LEU A 492 1.28 1.76 -8.67
C LEU A 492 1.31 0.69 -7.57
N ILE A 493 0.59 0.93 -6.48
CA ILE A 493 0.55 0.08 -5.27
C ILE A 493 -0.85 0.14 -4.62
N ASP A 494 -0.98 -0.48 -3.45
CA ASP A 494 -2.24 -0.60 -2.70
C ASP A 494 -3.31 -1.33 -3.51
N LEU A 495 -2.88 -2.38 -4.22
CA LEU A 495 -3.74 -3.20 -5.08
C LEU A 495 -4.63 -4.05 -4.19
N GLN A 496 -5.93 -3.75 -4.23
CA GLN A 496 -6.95 -4.36 -3.38
C GLN A 496 -8.30 -4.41 -4.09
N GLY A 497 -9.14 -5.37 -3.74
CA GLY A 497 -10.44 -5.55 -4.37
C GLY A 497 -11.02 -6.95 -4.20
N VAL A 498 -11.70 -7.47 -5.21
CA VAL A 498 -12.40 -8.76 -5.17
C VAL A 498 -11.99 -9.62 -6.35
N ILE A 499 -11.90 -10.93 -6.13
CA ILE A 499 -11.81 -11.93 -7.21
C ILE A 499 -13.17 -12.55 -7.38
N ASP A 500 -13.70 -12.52 -8.61
CA ASP A 500 -14.99 -13.10 -8.96
C ASP A 500 -14.95 -13.67 -10.37
N ASN A 501 -15.32 -14.95 -10.54
CA ASN A 501 -15.36 -15.64 -11.84
C ASN A 501 -14.07 -15.48 -12.69
N GLY A 502 -12.90 -15.49 -12.05
CA GLY A 502 -11.60 -15.31 -12.72
C GLY A 502 -11.26 -13.85 -13.09
N TRP A 503 -12.11 -12.89 -12.71
CA TRP A 503 -11.82 -11.47 -12.80
C TRP A 503 -11.24 -10.97 -11.49
N VAL A 504 -10.16 -10.20 -11.60
CA VAL A 504 -9.57 -9.45 -10.50
C VAL A 504 -10.08 -8.01 -10.60
N LEU A 505 -11.08 -7.67 -9.79
CA LEU A 505 -11.69 -6.33 -9.75
C LEU A 505 -11.03 -5.52 -8.64
N LEU A 506 -10.24 -4.52 -9.01
CA LEU A 506 -9.44 -3.68 -8.11
C LEU A 506 -10.07 -2.31 -7.91
N THR A 507 -9.90 -1.74 -6.72
CA THR A 507 -10.38 -0.40 -6.39
C THR A 507 -9.39 0.33 -5.49
N ASP A 508 -9.54 1.65 -5.38
CA ASP A 508 -8.75 2.53 -4.52
C ASP A 508 -7.22 2.31 -4.61
N PRO A 509 -6.62 2.33 -5.82
CA PRO A 509 -5.18 2.23 -5.93
C PRO A 509 -4.47 3.46 -5.36
N GLN A 510 -3.22 3.29 -4.94
CA GLN A 510 -2.32 4.39 -4.58
C GLN A 510 -1.20 4.52 -5.61
N LEU A 511 -0.77 5.76 -5.86
CA LEU A 511 0.43 6.06 -6.62
C LEU A 511 1.49 6.66 -5.70
N HIS A 512 2.74 6.21 -5.88
CA HIS A 512 3.89 6.99 -5.47
C HIS A 512 4.50 7.68 -6.68
N SER A 513 4.87 8.95 -6.54
CA SER A 513 5.46 9.73 -7.62
C SER A 513 6.64 10.54 -7.17
N ARG A 514 7.57 10.79 -8.11
CA ARG A 514 8.74 11.65 -7.86
C ARG A 514 8.36 13.03 -7.29
N THR A 515 7.20 13.54 -7.69
CA THR A 515 6.72 14.88 -7.35
C THR A 515 5.71 14.92 -6.19
N LYS A 516 5.39 13.77 -5.56
CA LYS A 516 4.39 13.67 -4.48
C LYS A 516 3.02 14.30 -4.79
N LYS A 517 2.53 14.14 -6.02
CA LYS A 517 1.32 14.84 -6.50
C LYS A 517 0.00 14.07 -6.34
N TYR A 518 0.05 12.82 -5.83
CA TYR A 518 -1.12 11.94 -5.75
C TYR A 518 -1.70 11.84 -4.32
N GLY A 519 -1.78 12.99 -3.64
CA GLY A 519 -2.37 13.11 -2.31
C GLY A 519 -1.40 12.77 -1.17
N ARG A 520 -1.89 12.85 0.07
CA ARG A 520 -1.07 12.70 1.30
C ARG A 520 -0.41 11.33 1.47
N ALA A 521 -0.96 10.30 0.81
CA ALA A 521 -0.44 8.93 0.85
C ALA A 521 0.60 8.67 -0.27
N ASP A 522 0.93 9.69 -1.07
CA ASP A 522 2.07 9.65 -1.99
C ASP A 522 3.38 9.89 -1.21
N LEU A 523 4.02 8.80 -0.79
CA LEU A 523 5.30 8.82 -0.06
C LEU A 523 6.50 9.15 -0.98
N GLY A 524 6.25 9.35 -2.28
CA GLY A 524 7.25 9.63 -3.29
C GLY A 524 8.37 8.60 -3.36
N LEU A 525 9.60 9.05 -3.51
CA LEU A 525 10.77 8.18 -3.70
C LEU A 525 11.00 7.22 -2.53
N GLU A 526 10.67 7.60 -1.31
CA GLU A 526 10.82 6.74 -0.14
C GLU A 526 9.88 5.53 -0.22
N GLY A 527 8.62 5.77 -0.61
CA GLY A 527 7.66 4.68 -0.86
C GLY A 527 8.09 3.79 -2.02
N ILE A 528 8.63 4.38 -3.09
CA ILE A 528 9.16 3.62 -4.24
C ILE A 528 10.32 2.71 -3.79
N LYS A 529 11.27 3.25 -3.02
CA LYS A 529 12.39 2.46 -2.48
C LYS A 529 11.90 1.34 -1.58
N SER A 530 10.98 1.64 -0.67
CA SER A 530 10.41 0.66 0.27
C SER A 530 9.76 -0.52 -0.45
N PHE A 531 9.03 -0.26 -1.54
CA PHE A 531 8.50 -1.31 -2.41
C PHE A 531 9.63 -2.17 -2.99
N PHE A 532 10.64 -1.58 -3.63
CA PHE A 532 11.72 -2.36 -4.24
C PHE A 532 12.67 -3.02 -3.24
N GLU A 533 12.69 -2.58 -1.98
CA GLU A 533 13.41 -3.26 -0.91
C GLU A 533 12.78 -4.59 -0.49
N SER A 534 11.46 -4.71 -0.64
CA SER A 534 10.66 -5.89 -0.28
C SER A 534 10.24 -6.73 -1.51
N HIS A 535 10.18 -6.11 -2.69
CA HIS A 535 9.78 -6.76 -3.92
C HIS A 535 10.81 -7.81 -4.37
N GLN A 536 10.31 -8.97 -4.77
CA GLN A 536 11.07 -10.01 -5.45
C GLN A 536 10.41 -10.25 -6.80
N CYS A 537 11.20 -10.23 -7.87
CA CYS A 537 10.70 -10.55 -9.21
C CYS A 537 10.19 -11.99 -9.22
N GLY A 538 8.91 -12.17 -9.58
CA GLY A 538 8.32 -13.48 -9.84
C GLY A 538 8.37 -13.87 -11.32
N PRO A 539 7.80 -15.03 -11.68
CA PRO A 539 7.77 -15.55 -13.05
C PRO A 539 7.22 -14.56 -14.10
N THR A 540 6.24 -13.72 -13.74
CA THR A 540 5.69 -12.70 -14.64
C THR A 540 6.68 -11.56 -14.87
N CYS A 541 7.38 -11.11 -13.82
CA CYS A 541 8.47 -10.12 -13.96
C CYS A 541 9.59 -10.65 -14.87
N GLU A 542 9.99 -11.91 -14.68
CA GLU A 542 11.03 -12.57 -15.47
C GLU A 542 10.63 -12.72 -16.94
N LYS A 543 9.42 -13.21 -17.21
CA LYS A 543 8.89 -13.32 -18.58
C LYS A 543 8.85 -11.97 -19.30
N LEU A 544 8.49 -10.92 -18.58
CA LEU A 544 8.47 -9.55 -19.10
C LEU A 544 9.86 -8.88 -19.12
N GLN A 545 10.89 -9.51 -18.54
CA GLN A 545 12.26 -8.99 -18.42
C GLN A 545 12.32 -7.61 -17.74
N LEU A 546 11.50 -7.38 -16.72
CA LEU A 546 11.33 -6.05 -16.13
C LEU A 546 12.62 -5.52 -15.51
N GLN A 547 13.44 -6.39 -14.92
CA GLN A 547 14.70 -6.01 -14.29
C GLN A 547 15.75 -5.61 -15.33
N GLU A 548 15.90 -6.39 -16.39
CA GLU A 548 16.80 -6.11 -17.51
C GLU A 548 16.37 -4.83 -18.23
N GLN A 549 15.07 -4.67 -18.48
CA GLN A 549 14.52 -3.50 -19.15
C GLN A 549 14.68 -2.23 -18.31
N THR A 550 14.50 -2.31 -16.98
CA THR A 550 14.74 -1.16 -16.08
C THR A 550 16.23 -0.79 -16.04
N THR A 551 17.12 -1.79 -16.06
CA THR A 551 18.57 -1.57 -16.12
C THR A 551 19.00 -0.94 -17.45
N GLU A 552 18.45 -1.40 -18.57
CA GLU A 552 18.72 -0.84 -19.89
C GLU A 552 18.17 0.58 -20.03
N LEU A 553 16.97 0.84 -19.50
CA LEU A 553 16.41 2.19 -19.42
C LEU A 553 17.38 3.13 -18.67
N LEU A 554 17.92 2.68 -17.53
CA LEU A 554 18.87 3.47 -16.77
C LEU A 554 20.14 3.77 -17.59
N ARG A 555 20.67 2.78 -18.31
CA ARG A 555 21.82 2.95 -19.19
C ARG A 555 21.53 3.96 -20.31
N GLN A 556 20.34 3.90 -20.91
CA GLN A 556 19.92 4.85 -21.94
C GLN A 556 19.84 6.27 -21.39
N LEU A 557 19.23 6.47 -20.22
CA LEU A 557 19.13 7.77 -19.58
C LEU A 557 20.50 8.34 -19.18
N GLN A 558 21.44 7.49 -18.73
CA GLN A 558 22.83 7.91 -18.47
C GLN A 558 23.52 8.40 -19.74
N LEU A 559 23.36 7.67 -20.86
CA LEU A 559 23.93 8.08 -22.14
C LEU A 559 23.31 9.38 -22.65
N GLU A 560 22.00 9.57 -22.50
CA GLU A 560 21.32 10.83 -22.83
C GLU A 560 21.83 12.01 -21.99
N ARG A 561 22.15 11.77 -20.70
CA ARG A 561 22.74 12.77 -19.80
C ARG A 561 24.13 13.18 -20.24
N ASP A 562 24.97 12.19 -20.55
CA ASP A 562 26.41 12.36 -20.68
C ASP A 562 26.84 12.71 -22.13
N ARG A 563 26.00 12.41 -23.13
CA ARG A 563 26.34 12.57 -24.55
C ARG A 563 25.43 13.56 -25.27
N ARG A 564 25.78 14.85 -25.18
CA ARG A 564 25.05 15.94 -25.84
C ARG A 564 25.47 16.15 -27.30
N CYS A 565 24.52 16.60 -28.10
CA CYS A 565 24.73 17.04 -29.47
C CYS A 565 25.75 18.18 -29.50
N GLN A 566 26.82 18.00 -30.26
CA GLN A 566 27.91 18.97 -30.39
C GLN A 566 27.53 20.23 -31.19
N VAL A 567 26.32 20.30 -31.73
CA VAL A 567 25.82 21.44 -32.50
C VAL A 567 24.88 22.29 -31.66
N CYS A 568 23.76 21.72 -31.18
CA CYS A 568 22.81 22.49 -30.38
C CYS A 568 23.12 22.51 -28.88
N MET A 569 24.02 21.63 -28.39
CA MET A 569 24.37 21.45 -26.98
C MET A 569 23.18 21.16 -26.03
N ASN A 570 22.01 20.98 -26.61
CA ASN A 570 20.74 20.75 -25.95
C ASN A 570 20.45 19.23 -26.03
N ALA A 571 19.93 18.76 -27.17
CA ALA A 571 19.50 17.38 -27.33
C ALA A 571 20.64 16.34 -27.23
N ALA A 572 20.31 15.11 -26.81
CA ALA A 572 21.23 13.98 -26.81
C ALA A 572 21.71 13.61 -28.23
N SER A 573 22.95 13.12 -28.33
CA SER A 573 23.55 12.62 -29.58
C SER A 573 22.97 11.26 -29.96
N LYS A 574 21.84 11.26 -30.67
CA LYS A 574 21.09 10.05 -31.05
C LYS A 574 21.32 9.56 -32.48
N THR A 575 22.36 10.06 -33.17
CA THR A 575 22.65 9.65 -34.54
C THR A 575 24.10 9.22 -34.72
N VAL A 576 24.34 8.38 -35.73
CA VAL A 576 25.68 8.09 -36.28
C VAL A 576 25.72 8.62 -37.71
N LEU A 577 26.74 9.43 -38.00
CA LEU A 577 26.94 10.02 -39.31
C LEU A 577 27.72 9.07 -40.22
N GLU A 578 27.16 8.75 -41.39
CA GLU A 578 27.79 7.85 -42.35
C GLU A 578 28.40 8.60 -43.54
N PRO A 579 29.61 8.21 -43.99
CA PRO A 579 30.32 6.98 -43.65
C PRO A 579 31.27 7.07 -42.44
N CYS A 580 31.45 8.26 -41.86
CA CYS A 580 32.52 8.51 -40.89
C CYS A 580 32.36 7.77 -39.54
N GLY A 581 31.17 7.28 -39.22
CA GLY A 581 30.88 6.52 -37.99
C GLY A 581 30.77 7.36 -36.72
N HIS A 582 30.87 8.69 -36.79
CA HIS A 582 30.80 9.51 -35.60
C HIS A 582 29.38 9.71 -35.11
N SER A 583 29.16 9.39 -33.82
CA SER A 583 27.95 9.75 -33.09
C SER A 583 28.21 11.01 -32.28
N ALA A 584 27.79 12.16 -32.81
CA ALA A 584 28.09 13.46 -32.21
C ALA A 584 26.93 14.45 -32.19
N ILE A 585 25.83 14.19 -32.92
CA ILE A 585 24.74 15.15 -33.09
C ILE A 585 23.37 14.50 -32.91
N CYS A 586 22.35 15.32 -32.68
CA CYS A 586 20.96 14.89 -32.64
C CYS A 586 20.36 14.81 -34.06
N ARG A 587 19.19 14.15 -34.16
CA ARG A 587 18.46 13.99 -35.42
C ARG A 587 18.13 15.33 -36.10
N THR A 588 17.66 16.31 -35.33
CA THR A 588 17.29 17.64 -35.84
C THR A 588 18.49 18.37 -36.43
N CYS A 589 19.64 18.36 -35.74
CA CYS A 589 20.86 19.00 -36.27
C CYS A 589 21.43 18.24 -37.48
N ALA A 590 21.31 16.91 -37.52
CA ALA A 590 21.74 16.13 -38.68
C ALA A 590 20.93 16.49 -39.93
N LEU A 591 19.60 16.62 -39.79
CA LEU A 591 18.70 17.09 -40.84
C LEU A 591 19.06 18.50 -41.32
N GLN A 592 19.20 19.46 -40.40
CA GLN A 592 19.53 20.85 -40.73
C GLN A 592 20.87 20.99 -41.46
N LEU A 593 21.89 20.20 -41.09
CA LEU A 593 23.21 20.22 -41.75
C LEU A 593 23.16 19.64 -43.17
N LEU A 594 22.30 18.63 -43.41
CA LEU A 594 22.10 18.08 -44.76
C LEU A 594 21.34 19.05 -45.67
N GLU A 595 20.30 19.72 -45.16
CA GLU A 595 19.51 20.68 -45.92
C GLU A 595 20.28 21.96 -46.26
N SER A 596 21.21 22.39 -45.40
CA SER A 596 21.98 23.64 -45.56
C SER A 596 23.22 23.53 -46.46
N SER A 597 23.40 22.43 -47.21
CA SER A 597 24.60 22.15 -48.03
C SER A 597 25.92 22.07 -47.24
N SER A 598 25.87 21.97 -45.90
CA SER A 598 27.02 21.94 -44.99
C SER A 598 27.12 20.60 -44.23
N ALA A 599 26.94 19.49 -44.97
CA ALA A 599 26.87 18.13 -44.43
C ALA A 599 28.23 17.59 -43.96
N LEU A 600 28.94 18.33 -43.10
CA LEU A 600 30.21 17.94 -42.50
C LEU A 600 30.00 17.45 -41.08
N CYS A 601 30.66 16.36 -40.71
CA CYS A 601 30.68 15.89 -39.33
C CYS A 601 31.37 16.93 -38.42
N PRO A 602 30.78 17.34 -37.28
CA PRO A 602 31.41 18.34 -36.41
C PRO A 602 32.69 17.86 -35.73
N LEU A 603 32.94 16.55 -35.67
CA LEU A 603 34.16 15.99 -35.06
C LEU A 603 35.30 15.84 -36.08
N CYS A 604 35.06 15.16 -37.20
CA CYS A 604 36.12 14.84 -38.15
C CYS A 604 36.10 15.70 -39.42
N ARG A 605 35.12 16.59 -39.57
CA ARG A 605 34.90 17.47 -40.72
C ARG A 605 34.78 16.75 -42.08
N LYS A 606 34.61 15.42 -42.08
CA LYS A 606 34.34 14.67 -43.31
C LYS A 606 32.87 14.84 -43.72
N PRO A 607 32.58 14.87 -45.03
CA PRO A 607 31.21 14.91 -45.51
C PRO A 607 30.47 13.62 -45.10
N PHE A 608 29.23 13.77 -44.64
CA PHE A 608 28.32 12.66 -44.38
C PHE A 608 27.12 12.77 -45.33
N GLN A 609 26.60 11.61 -45.75
CA GLN A 609 25.53 11.53 -46.75
C GLN A 609 24.17 11.20 -46.14
N ARG A 610 24.21 10.47 -45.02
CA ARG A 610 23.04 10.01 -44.28
C ARG A 610 23.44 9.80 -42.83
N TRP A 611 22.45 9.62 -41.98
CA TRP A 611 22.65 9.23 -40.59
C TRP A 611 21.85 7.98 -40.27
N ARG A 612 22.22 7.32 -39.17
CA ARG A 612 21.49 6.22 -38.57
C ARG A 612 21.06 6.62 -37.18
N ASP A 613 19.78 6.52 -36.86
CA ASP A 613 19.26 6.78 -35.53
C ASP A 613 19.65 5.62 -34.57
N GLY A 614 19.97 5.97 -33.33
CA GLY A 614 20.31 5.00 -32.28
C GLY A 614 20.96 5.66 -31.06
N ILE A 615 20.97 4.95 -29.92
CA ILE A 615 21.70 5.37 -28.72
C ILE A 615 23.02 4.61 -28.70
N PHE A 616 24.12 5.34 -28.81
CA PHE A 616 25.46 4.76 -28.89
C PHE A 616 26.23 5.06 -27.62
N SER A 617 27.07 4.13 -27.17
CA SER A 617 27.96 4.34 -26.01
C SER A 617 29.29 5.00 -26.39
N SER A 618 29.71 4.90 -27.65
CA SER A 618 30.97 5.45 -28.16
C SER A 618 30.78 6.60 -29.15
N THR A 619 31.74 7.53 -29.14
CA THR A 619 31.83 8.64 -30.11
C THR A 619 32.04 8.14 -31.53
N TYR A 620 32.71 7.00 -31.69
CA TYR A 620 32.88 6.31 -32.96
C TYR A 620 32.16 4.97 -32.95
N VAL A 621 31.30 4.74 -33.93
CA VAL A 621 30.50 3.54 -34.11
C VAL A 621 30.85 2.96 -35.48
N PRO A 622 31.38 1.73 -35.55
CA PRO A 622 31.74 1.09 -36.81
C PRO A 622 30.54 1.06 -37.76
N THR A 623 30.69 1.63 -38.95
CA THR A 623 29.66 1.57 -39.99
C THR A 623 29.69 0.18 -40.62
N VAL A 624 28.58 -0.56 -40.47
CA VAL A 624 28.44 -1.88 -41.09
C VAL A 624 28.56 -1.71 -42.61
N ARG A 625 29.63 -2.23 -43.21
CA ARG A 625 29.71 -2.40 -44.66
C ARG A 625 28.62 -3.40 -45.04
N ARG A 626 27.58 -2.94 -45.75
CA ARG A 626 26.70 -3.87 -46.48
C ARG A 626 27.59 -4.54 -47.53
N HIS A 627 27.79 -5.85 -47.39
CA HIS A 627 28.31 -6.68 -48.48
C HIS A 627 27.25 -6.83 -49.56
#